data_AF-A0A7V5LHV6-F1
#
_entry.id   AF-A0A7V5LHV6-F1
#
_cell.length_a   1.000
_cell.length_b   1.000
_cell.length_c   1.000
_cell.angle_alpha   90.00
_cell.angle_beta   90.00
_cell.angle_gamma   90.00
#
_symmetry.space_group_name_H-M   'P 1'
#
loop_
_entity.id
_entity.type
_entity.pdbx_description
1 polymer ?
#
loop_
_entity_poly.entity_id
_entity_poly.type
_entity_poly.pdbx_seq_one_letter_code
_entity_poly.pdbx_strand_id
1 'polypeptide(L)'
;ALLWILLGSVFIGAVHDYTSLITSVRNKGYSIVNIADKVISPRAGFLFSIFVFLTLVLVIAVFADLTARTLMEDPTIVLPTFGLIFIALLFAILHYRMKINVYIATLISLIGLGLLLWGGQVIQIKASYEVWLFLILAYCYIASILPVWLLLQPRDYIAMYILIIGMFLGYIGIIFLHPNIQGPHYLSFFSKAGPLFPILFITIACGAISGFHSLIASGTSAKQLDKESQGKAIAYGGMLTEGALAFLVIMMVSSVLPFNGDPKGSFIGILTNKNADILFGTALGLTVQSLGIPLVLGTSFGILMLNAFILTSLDAGTRLCRYIVQEGFGAKYGGILKDKFFATTIVVVSALIICLSGSYQKIWSVFGSANQLIGTLSLFVVTTYLLGIKAPKWYTLFPALFMLVVTETALIYQLVFSYIPKFDIVLIIITTLLIILGIWVAIEALTKIFKVKAEEPRMIEPTPVENAK
;
A
#
# COMPACT_ATOMS: atom_id res chain seq x y z
N ALA A 1 14.29 -8.49 10.95
CA ALA A 1 13.55 -7.33 10.41
C ALA A 1 14.45 -6.44 9.55
N LEU A 2 15.47 -5.79 10.14
CA LEU A 2 16.37 -4.86 9.43
C LEU A 2 17.01 -5.46 8.16
N LEU A 3 17.59 -6.66 8.25
CA LEU A 3 18.17 -7.34 7.09
C LEU A 3 17.15 -7.56 5.96
N TRP A 4 15.90 -7.89 6.32
CA TRP A 4 14.85 -8.09 5.33
C TRP A 4 14.42 -6.78 4.68
N ILE A 5 14.33 -5.69 5.44
CA ILE A 5 14.07 -4.36 4.87
C ILE A 5 15.19 -3.96 3.91
N LEU A 6 16.44 -4.03 4.34
CA LEU A 6 17.58 -3.58 3.54
C LEU A 6 17.78 -4.43 2.29
N LEU A 7 17.81 -5.76 2.42
CA LEU A 7 18.05 -6.65 1.30
C LEU A 7 16.79 -6.83 0.44
N GLY A 8 15.62 -6.98 1.07
CA GLY A 8 14.34 -7.14 0.38
C GLY A 8 13.99 -5.90 -0.44
N SER A 9 14.09 -4.70 0.13
CA SER A 9 13.79 -3.47 -0.63
C SER A 9 14.68 -3.30 -1.85
N VAL A 10 15.98 -3.56 -1.74
CA VAL A 10 16.95 -3.35 -2.83
C VAL A 10 16.85 -4.42 -3.91
N PHE A 11 16.84 -5.70 -3.52
CA PHE A 11 16.98 -6.82 -4.46
C PHE A 11 15.65 -7.43 -4.92
N ILE A 12 14.57 -7.19 -4.18
CA ILE A 12 13.25 -7.78 -4.48
C ILE A 12 12.25 -6.67 -4.78
N GLY A 13 11.93 -5.81 -3.81
CA GLY A 13 10.91 -4.77 -3.96
C GLY A 13 11.22 -3.77 -5.08
N ALA A 14 12.42 -3.20 -5.10
CA ALA A 14 12.74 -2.15 -6.06
C ALA A 14 12.84 -2.72 -7.49
N VAL A 15 13.28 -3.97 -7.62
CA VAL A 15 13.24 -4.72 -8.88
C VAL A 15 11.79 -4.97 -9.30
N HIS A 16 10.95 -5.45 -8.38
CA HIS A 16 9.54 -5.71 -8.59
C HIS A 16 8.78 -4.47 -9.07
N ASP A 17 8.93 -3.35 -8.39
CA ASP A 17 8.20 -2.10 -8.66
C ASP A 17 8.64 -1.52 -10.01
N TYR A 18 9.95 -1.43 -10.24
CA TYR A 18 10.51 -0.90 -11.48
C TYR A 18 10.13 -1.75 -12.69
N THR A 19 10.28 -3.07 -12.59
CA THR A 19 9.99 -3.94 -13.72
C THR A 19 8.50 -4.02 -14.02
N SER A 20 7.63 -3.94 -13.01
CA SER A 20 6.19 -3.82 -13.18
C SER A 20 5.78 -2.52 -13.86
N LEU A 21 6.39 -1.38 -13.47
CA LEU A 21 6.22 -0.08 -14.13
C LEU A 21 6.60 -0.15 -15.62
N ILE A 22 7.84 -0.56 -15.92
CA ILE A 22 8.37 -0.57 -17.30
C ILE A 22 7.65 -1.59 -18.18
N THR A 23 7.26 -2.74 -17.62
CA THR A 23 6.45 -3.72 -18.35
C THR A 23 5.11 -3.09 -18.75
N SER A 24 4.46 -2.32 -17.87
CA SER A 24 3.25 -1.57 -18.24
C SER A 24 3.51 -0.49 -19.28
N VAL A 25 4.53 0.37 -19.10
CA VAL A 25 4.88 1.44 -20.06
C VAL A 25 5.11 0.88 -21.47
N ARG A 26 5.88 -0.21 -21.59
CA ARG A 26 6.17 -0.87 -22.87
C ARG A 26 5.00 -1.67 -23.44
N ASN A 27 3.97 -1.90 -22.63
CA ASN A 27 2.68 -2.44 -23.05
C ASN A 27 1.60 -1.35 -22.94
N LYS A 28 1.86 -0.13 -23.42
CA LYS A 28 0.85 0.94 -23.59
C LYS A 28 0.07 1.33 -22.32
N GLY A 29 0.64 1.12 -21.14
CA GLY A 29 0.00 1.42 -19.86
C GLY A 29 -1.06 0.41 -19.42
N TYR A 30 -1.12 -0.79 -20.02
CA TYR A 30 -2.00 -1.86 -19.53
C TYR A 30 -1.56 -2.33 -18.13
N SER A 31 -2.53 -2.62 -17.27
CA SER A 31 -2.24 -3.13 -15.92
C SER A 31 -1.49 -4.47 -15.98
N ILE A 32 -0.73 -4.80 -14.93
CA ILE A 32 -0.01 -6.09 -14.86
C ILE A 32 -0.97 -7.29 -14.95
N VAL A 33 -2.21 -7.13 -14.51
CA VAL A 33 -3.27 -8.15 -14.59
C VAL A 33 -3.70 -8.36 -16.04
N ASN A 34 -3.89 -7.29 -16.80
CA ASN A 34 -4.22 -7.38 -18.24
C ASN A 34 -3.04 -7.91 -19.06
N ILE A 35 -1.80 -7.66 -18.64
CA ILE A 35 -0.61 -8.22 -19.30
C ILE A 35 -0.52 -9.74 -19.05
N ALA A 36 -0.92 -10.21 -17.86
CA ALA A 36 -0.93 -11.63 -17.51
C ALA A 36 -1.80 -12.47 -18.47
N ASP A 37 -2.95 -11.94 -18.89
CA ASP A 37 -3.88 -12.56 -19.85
C ASP A 37 -3.19 -12.95 -21.17
N LYS A 38 -2.26 -12.11 -21.64
CA LYS A 38 -1.59 -12.26 -22.93
C LYS A 38 -0.26 -12.97 -22.85
N VAL A 39 0.47 -12.75 -21.76
CA VAL A 39 1.85 -13.22 -21.61
C VAL A 39 1.87 -14.62 -20.97
N ILE A 40 0.95 -14.93 -20.05
CA ILE A 40 0.83 -16.26 -19.42
C ILE A 40 -0.26 -17.07 -20.11
N SER A 41 -1.52 -16.74 -19.85
CA SER A 41 -2.70 -17.38 -20.43
C SER A 41 -3.95 -16.56 -20.09
N PRO A 42 -5.04 -16.64 -20.91
CA PRO A 42 -6.28 -15.97 -20.56
C PRO A 42 -6.93 -16.46 -19.27
N ARG A 43 -6.67 -17.73 -18.91
CA ARG A 43 -7.14 -18.31 -17.66
C ARG A 43 -6.39 -17.71 -16.47
N ALA A 44 -5.06 -17.61 -16.56
CA ALA A 44 -4.22 -16.97 -15.55
C ALA A 44 -4.59 -15.50 -15.35
N GLY A 45 -4.81 -14.74 -16.43
CA GLY A 45 -5.25 -13.34 -16.34
C GLY A 45 -6.60 -13.19 -15.62
N PHE A 46 -7.55 -14.08 -15.90
CA PHE A 46 -8.86 -14.08 -15.23
C PHE A 46 -8.76 -14.46 -13.74
N LEU A 47 -8.01 -15.52 -13.42
CA LEU A 47 -7.78 -15.93 -12.02
C LEU A 47 -7.05 -14.83 -11.25
N PHE A 48 -6.06 -14.19 -11.87
CA PHE A 48 -5.33 -13.08 -11.27
C PHE A 48 -6.23 -11.86 -11.04
N SER A 49 -7.18 -11.58 -11.94
CA SER A 49 -8.19 -10.52 -11.74
C SER A 49 -9.09 -10.78 -10.53
N ILE A 50 -9.57 -12.02 -10.37
CA ILE A 50 -10.35 -12.43 -9.18
C ILE A 50 -9.54 -12.20 -7.91
N PHE A 51 -8.31 -12.67 -7.91
CA PHE A 51 -7.41 -12.58 -6.78
C PHE A 51 -7.10 -11.12 -6.38
N VAL A 52 -6.77 -10.28 -7.37
CA VAL A 52 -6.50 -8.86 -7.12
C VAL A 52 -7.75 -8.13 -6.65
N PHE A 53 -8.93 -8.42 -7.21
CA PHE A 53 -10.19 -7.84 -6.74
C PHE A 53 -10.44 -8.14 -5.26
N LEU A 54 -10.39 -9.42 -4.87
CA LEU A 54 -10.61 -9.85 -3.49
C LEU A 54 -9.59 -9.20 -2.53
N THR A 55 -8.33 -9.17 -2.94
CA THR A 55 -7.26 -8.59 -2.11
C THR A 55 -7.39 -7.07 -1.99
N LEU A 56 -7.73 -6.36 -3.07
CA LEU A 56 -7.93 -4.91 -3.03
C LEU A 56 -9.12 -4.52 -2.16
N VAL A 57 -10.23 -5.25 -2.23
CA VAL A 57 -11.37 -5.04 -1.32
C VAL A 57 -10.93 -5.22 0.14
N LEU A 58 -10.08 -6.21 0.41
CA LEU A 58 -9.48 -6.44 1.73
C LEU A 58 -8.64 -5.23 2.19
N VAL A 59 -7.75 -4.74 1.32
CA VAL A 59 -6.89 -3.58 1.59
C VAL A 59 -7.73 -2.35 1.90
N ILE A 60 -8.77 -2.10 1.10
CA ILE A 60 -9.68 -0.96 1.26
C ILE A 60 -10.40 -1.04 2.60
N ALA A 61 -10.93 -2.20 2.97
CA ALA A 61 -11.61 -2.39 4.24
C ALA A 61 -10.68 -2.15 5.43
N VAL A 62 -9.47 -2.73 5.38
CA VAL A 62 -8.45 -2.59 6.41
C VAL A 62 -8.03 -1.13 6.60
N PHE A 63 -7.73 -0.42 5.51
CA PHE A 63 -7.29 0.97 5.58
C PHE A 63 -8.41 1.92 5.99
N ALA A 64 -9.66 1.65 5.58
CA ALA A 64 -10.82 2.41 6.05
C ALA A 64 -11.06 2.22 7.56
N ASP A 65 -10.97 1.00 8.09
CA ASP A 65 -11.09 0.72 9.53
C ASP A 65 -10.00 1.43 10.33
N LEU A 66 -8.72 1.28 9.94
CA LEU A 66 -7.59 1.92 10.61
C LEU A 66 -7.76 3.44 10.65
N THR A 67 -8.07 4.05 9.51
CA THR A 67 -8.30 5.51 9.44
C THR A 67 -9.47 5.93 10.34
N ALA A 68 -10.59 5.20 10.32
CA ALA A 68 -11.76 5.53 11.13
C ALA A 68 -11.48 5.44 12.63
N ARG A 69 -10.70 4.44 13.06
CA ARG A 69 -10.27 4.30 14.46
C ARG A 69 -9.31 5.38 14.88
N THR A 70 -8.32 5.71 14.04
CA THR A 70 -7.40 6.81 14.30
C THR A 70 -8.15 8.12 14.51
N LEU A 71 -9.12 8.45 13.65
CA LEU A 71 -9.92 9.68 13.77
C LEU A 71 -10.82 9.69 15.02
N MET A 72 -11.26 8.52 15.48
CA MET A 72 -12.02 8.38 16.72
C MET A 72 -11.13 8.54 17.96
N GLU A 73 -9.95 7.92 17.96
CA GLU A 73 -9.01 7.91 19.08
C GLU A 73 -8.22 9.20 19.24
N ASP A 74 -7.88 9.86 18.12
CA ASP A 74 -7.20 11.16 18.10
C ASP A 74 -7.97 12.19 17.24
N PRO A 75 -8.91 12.93 17.84
CA PRO A 75 -9.64 14.00 17.18
C PRO A 75 -8.77 15.15 16.64
N THR A 76 -7.52 15.28 17.09
CA THR A 76 -6.64 16.39 16.67
C THR A 76 -6.27 16.30 15.19
N ILE A 77 -6.29 15.10 14.63
CA ILE A 77 -5.92 14.87 13.22
C ILE A 77 -7.12 14.91 12.27
N VAL A 78 -8.35 15.04 12.78
CA VAL A 78 -9.57 15.07 11.96
C VAL A 78 -9.57 16.27 11.02
N LEU A 79 -9.35 17.47 11.55
CA LEU A 79 -9.30 18.69 10.76
C LEU A 79 -8.22 18.67 9.68
N PRO A 80 -6.94 18.35 9.96
CA PRO A 80 -5.92 18.28 8.91
C PRO A 80 -6.16 17.14 7.91
N THR A 81 -6.76 16.02 8.33
CA THR A 81 -7.07 14.90 7.43
C THR A 81 -8.08 15.28 6.36
N PHE A 82 -9.24 15.80 6.74
CA PHE A 82 -10.25 16.23 5.77
C PHE A 82 -9.85 17.55 5.09
N GLY A 83 -9.20 18.44 5.82
CA GLY A 83 -8.69 19.69 5.27
C GLY A 83 -7.64 19.49 4.15
N LEU A 84 -6.84 18.41 4.21
CA LEU A 84 -5.92 18.04 3.14
C LEU A 84 -6.63 17.83 1.80
N ILE A 85 -7.88 17.33 1.80
CA ILE A 85 -8.69 17.16 0.57
C ILE A 85 -8.95 18.53 -0.06
N PHE A 86 -9.35 19.52 0.76
CA PHE A 86 -9.60 20.88 0.28
C PHE A 86 -8.31 21.57 -0.18
N ILE A 87 -7.19 21.35 0.52
CA ILE A 87 -5.88 21.86 0.09
C ILE A 87 -5.47 21.24 -1.24
N ALA A 88 -5.72 19.95 -1.46
CA ALA A 88 -5.43 19.28 -2.72
C ALA A 88 -6.29 19.83 -3.86
N LEU A 89 -7.58 20.05 -3.64
CA LEU A 89 -8.46 20.70 -4.62
C LEU A 89 -8.02 22.13 -4.94
N LEU A 90 -7.64 22.90 -3.91
CA LEU A 90 -7.10 24.24 -4.08
C LEU A 90 -5.81 24.21 -4.91
N PHE A 91 -4.86 23.32 -4.58
CA PHE A 91 -3.64 23.13 -5.35
C PHE A 91 -3.94 22.83 -6.82
N ALA A 92 -4.89 21.92 -7.08
CA ALA A 92 -5.30 21.56 -8.42
C ALA A 92 -5.81 22.77 -9.21
N ILE A 93 -6.64 23.61 -8.59
CA ILE A 93 -7.18 24.83 -9.21
C ILE A 93 -6.06 25.84 -9.47
N LEU A 94 -5.24 26.14 -8.45
CA LEU A 94 -4.15 27.11 -8.56
C LEU A 94 -3.16 26.71 -9.68
N HIS A 95 -2.73 25.46 -9.69
CA HIS A 95 -1.71 25.01 -10.65
C HIS A 95 -2.30 24.70 -12.03
N TYR A 96 -3.36 23.88 -12.13
CA TYR A 96 -3.84 23.42 -13.43
C TYR A 96 -4.78 24.41 -14.12
N ARG A 97 -5.59 25.17 -13.38
CA ARG A 97 -6.55 26.13 -13.95
C ARG A 97 -6.00 27.55 -13.99
N MET A 98 -5.44 28.04 -12.88
CA MET A 98 -4.90 29.40 -12.79
C MET A 98 -3.45 29.50 -13.26
N LYS A 99 -2.81 28.37 -13.60
CA LYS A 99 -1.42 28.31 -14.11
C LYS A 99 -0.39 28.97 -13.17
N ILE A 100 -0.68 28.97 -11.87
CA ILE A 100 0.27 29.42 -10.86
C ILE A 100 1.45 28.43 -10.82
N ASN A 101 2.65 28.97 -10.61
CA ASN A 101 3.87 28.19 -10.48
C ASN A 101 3.70 27.11 -9.40
N VAL A 102 4.10 25.88 -9.72
CA VAL A 102 4.01 24.72 -8.83
C VAL A 102 4.65 24.96 -7.47
N TYR A 103 5.77 25.68 -7.39
CA TYR A 103 6.46 25.97 -6.13
C TYR A 103 5.63 26.90 -5.23
N ILE A 104 4.97 27.90 -5.81
CA ILE A 104 4.11 28.82 -5.06
C ILE A 104 2.85 28.09 -4.58
N ALA A 105 2.21 27.32 -5.46
CA ALA A 105 1.07 26.49 -5.10
C ALA A 105 1.42 25.49 -3.98
N THR A 106 2.60 24.88 -4.06
CA THR A 106 3.13 23.98 -3.02
C THR A 106 3.30 24.71 -1.70
N LEU A 107 3.93 25.90 -1.70
CA LEU A 107 4.12 26.70 -0.49
C LEU A 107 2.79 27.07 0.17
N ILE A 108 1.80 27.51 -0.61
CA ILE A 108 0.46 27.80 -0.12
C ILE A 108 -0.16 26.55 0.53
N SER A 109 -0.05 25.39 -0.14
CA SER A 109 -0.57 24.14 0.40
C SER A 109 0.10 23.70 1.70
N LEU A 110 1.42 23.85 1.82
CA LEU A 110 2.17 23.48 3.02
C LEU A 110 1.85 24.42 4.19
N ILE A 111 1.74 25.73 3.94
CA ILE A 111 1.30 26.70 4.96
C ILE A 111 -0.13 26.37 5.42
N GLY A 112 -1.04 26.13 4.47
CA GLY A 112 -2.41 25.72 4.76
C GLY A 112 -2.46 24.46 5.62
N LEU A 113 -1.61 23.47 5.31
CA LEU A 113 -1.55 22.23 6.08
C LEU A 113 -1.05 22.47 7.51
N GLY A 114 -0.01 23.30 7.68
CA GLY A 114 0.48 23.70 9.00
C GLY A 114 -0.60 24.41 9.83
N LEU A 115 -1.39 25.28 9.21
CA LEU A 115 -2.52 25.94 9.86
C LEU A 115 -3.63 24.97 10.25
N LEU A 116 -3.93 23.97 9.43
CA LEU A 116 -4.91 22.93 9.77
C LEU A 116 -4.41 22.02 10.90
N LEU A 117 -3.13 21.69 10.91
CA LEU A 117 -2.50 20.92 11.99
C LEU A 117 -2.61 21.66 13.32
N TRP A 118 -2.28 22.95 13.33
CA TRP A 118 -2.46 23.80 14.51
C TRP A 118 -3.94 23.94 14.87
N GLY A 119 -4.81 24.17 13.88
CA GLY A 119 -6.25 24.29 14.07
C GLY A 119 -6.88 23.02 14.64
N GLY A 120 -6.38 21.84 14.29
CA GLY A 120 -6.85 20.56 14.82
C GLY A 120 -6.55 20.37 16.31
N GLN A 121 -5.52 21.04 16.84
CA GLN A 121 -5.26 21.06 18.28
C GLN A 121 -6.34 21.83 19.04
N VAL A 122 -6.89 22.88 18.43
CA VAL A 122 -7.88 23.78 19.03
C VAL A 122 -9.31 23.28 18.77
N ILE A 123 -9.59 22.84 17.55
CA ILE A 123 -10.90 22.41 17.07
C ILE A 123 -10.91 20.90 16.93
N GLN A 124 -11.40 20.22 17.97
CA GLN A 124 -11.47 18.76 18.01
C GLN A 124 -12.88 18.29 17.66
N ILE A 125 -13.03 17.74 16.45
CA ILE A 125 -14.29 17.17 15.98
C ILE A 125 -14.33 15.71 16.42
N LYS A 126 -15.31 15.35 17.25
CA LYS A 126 -15.50 13.99 17.75
C LYS A 126 -16.71 13.36 17.10
N ALA A 127 -16.56 12.14 16.60
CA ALA A 127 -17.65 11.30 16.11
C ALA A 127 -17.35 9.83 16.41
N SER A 128 -18.36 8.97 16.26
CA SER A 128 -18.18 7.54 16.45
C SER A 128 -17.40 6.90 15.30
N TYR A 129 -16.88 5.70 15.54
CA TYR A 129 -16.21 4.89 14.53
C TYR A 129 -17.04 4.73 13.26
N GLU A 130 -18.35 4.45 13.40
CA GLU A 130 -19.25 4.23 12.26
C GLU A 130 -19.36 5.49 11.41
N VAL A 131 -19.51 6.67 12.04
CA VAL A 131 -19.59 7.94 11.32
C VAL A 131 -18.32 8.17 10.51
N TRP A 132 -17.14 7.95 11.09
CA TRP A 132 -15.88 8.11 10.36
C TRP A 132 -15.74 7.10 9.24
N LEU A 133 -16.07 5.83 9.48
CA LEU A 133 -16.03 4.77 8.47
C LEU A 133 -16.90 5.12 7.25
N PHE A 134 -18.15 5.53 7.49
CA PHE A 134 -19.07 5.94 6.42
C PHE A 134 -18.55 7.16 5.65
N LEU A 135 -18.02 8.17 6.34
CA LEU A 135 -17.47 9.37 5.70
C LEU A 135 -16.24 9.05 4.85
N ILE A 136 -15.32 8.22 5.34
CA ILE A 136 -14.13 7.79 4.62
C ILE A 136 -14.51 7.00 3.36
N LEU A 137 -15.43 6.05 3.47
CA LEU A 137 -15.86 5.23 2.33
C LEU A 137 -16.65 6.04 1.30
N ALA A 138 -17.50 6.97 1.75
CA ALA A 138 -18.19 7.92 0.86
C ALA A 138 -17.19 8.84 0.14
N TYR A 139 -16.18 9.31 0.85
CA TYR A 139 -15.08 10.06 0.25
C TYR A 139 -14.35 9.23 -0.82
N CYS A 140 -13.99 7.98 -0.53
CA CYS A 140 -13.28 7.11 -1.48
C CYS A 140 -14.11 6.79 -2.72
N TYR A 141 -15.43 6.66 -2.55
CA TYR A 141 -16.37 6.53 -3.66
C TYR A 141 -16.24 7.71 -4.63
N ILE A 142 -16.34 8.94 -4.09
CA ILE A 142 -16.23 10.18 -4.87
C ILE A 142 -14.83 10.28 -5.48
N ALA A 143 -13.79 10.08 -4.67
CA ALA A 143 -12.40 10.20 -5.07
C ALA A 143 -12.03 9.23 -6.20
N SER A 144 -12.57 8.00 -6.21
CA SER A 144 -12.33 7.00 -7.27
C SER A 144 -12.91 7.40 -8.63
N ILE A 145 -14.00 8.17 -8.63
CA ILE A 145 -14.73 8.60 -9.83
C ILE A 145 -14.16 9.90 -10.39
N LEU A 146 -13.66 10.78 -9.52
CA LEU A 146 -13.11 12.06 -9.94
C LEU A 146 -11.87 11.91 -10.84
N PRO A 147 -11.65 12.86 -11.78
CA PRO A 147 -10.46 12.89 -12.60
C PRO A 147 -9.17 12.91 -11.76
N VAL A 148 -8.14 12.23 -12.25
CA VAL A 148 -6.87 12.05 -11.53
C VAL A 148 -6.20 13.40 -11.22
N TRP A 149 -6.19 14.32 -12.19
CA TRP A 149 -5.58 15.65 -12.05
C TRP A 149 -6.26 16.53 -11.00
N LEU A 150 -7.55 16.26 -10.68
CA LEU A 150 -8.34 17.12 -9.81
C LEU A 150 -8.10 16.81 -8.32
N LEU A 151 -7.98 15.53 -7.98
CA LEU A 151 -7.86 15.12 -6.57
C LEU A 151 -6.67 14.19 -6.33
N LEU A 152 -6.62 13.01 -6.96
CA LEU A 152 -5.60 12.00 -6.65
C LEU A 152 -4.18 12.56 -6.79
N GLN A 153 -3.84 13.13 -7.95
CA GLN A 153 -2.49 13.61 -8.20
C GLN A 153 -2.07 14.80 -7.31
N PRO A 154 -2.88 15.87 -7.15
CA PRO A 154 -2.61 16.94 -6.19
C PRO A 154 -2.45 16.44 -4.75
N ARG A 155 -3.32 15.52 -4.33
CA ARG A 155 -3.32 14.99 -2.96
C ARG A 155 -2.08 14.16 -2.69
N ASP A 156 -1.75 13.24 -3.59
CA ASP A 156 -0.55 12.41 -3.51
C ASP A 156 0.72 13.27 -3.51
N TYR A 157 0.74 14.32 -4.33
CA TYR A 157 1.85 15.27 -4.37
C TYR A 157 2.05 16.00 -3.04
N ILE A 158 0.98 16.49 -2.40
CA ILE A 158 1.09 17.14 -1.08
C ILE A 158 1.46 16.12 0.01
N ALA A 159 0.85 14.93 -0.01
CA ALA A 159 1.13 13.86 0.94
C ALA A 159 2.60 13.42 0.89
N MET A 160 3.22 13.41 -0.30
CA MET A 160 4.65 13.17 -0.47
C MET A 160 5.50 14.18 0.32
N TYR A 161 5.14 15.47 0.35
CA TYR A 161 5.87 16.45 1.18
C TYR A 161 5.73 16.18 2.67
N ILE A 162 4.54 15.78 3.14
CA ILE A 162 4.34 15.38 4.55
C ILE A 162 5.32 14.26 4.89
N LEU A 163 5.43 13.27 4.01
CA LEU A 163 6.34 12.13 4.19
C LEU A 163 7.81 12.56 4.17
N ILE A 164 8.24 13.33 3.18
CA ILE A 164 9.63 13.77 3.05
C ILE A 164 10.05 14.64 4.25
N ILE A 165 9.19 15.59 4.65
CA ILE A 165 9.44 16.45 5.82
C ILE A 165 9.52 15.60 7.09
N GLY A 166 8.60 14.67 7.30
CA GLY A 166 8.63 13.80 8.49
C GLY A 166 9.81 12.85 8.53
N MET A 167 10.22 12.29 7.38
CA MET A 167 11.45 11.51 7.29
C MET A 167 12.69 12.35 7.60
N PHE A 168 12.78 13.55 7.03
CA PHE A 168 13.89 14.47 7.28
C PHE A 168 13.98 14.84 8.77
N LEU A 169 12.87 15.27 9.37
CA LEU A 169 12.82 15.60 10.79
C LEU A 169 13.12 14.39 11.68
N GLY A 170 12.64 13.20 11.32
CA GLY A 170 12.93 11.97 12.04
C GLY A 170 14.42 11.61 12.03
N TYR A 171 15.07 11.63 10.86
CA TYR A 171 16.50 11.33 10.76
C TYR A 171 17.36 12.35 11.50
N ILE A 172 17.11 13.64 11.29
CA ILE A 172 17.83 14.70 12.00
C ILE A 172 17.57 14.60 13.51
N GLY A 173 16.33 14.35 13.92
CA GLY A 173 15.97 14.18 15.32
C GLY A 173 16.69 13.01 16.00
N ILE A 174 16.81 11.85 15.34
CA ILE A 174 17.62 10.74 15.87
C ILE A 174 19.09 11.14 16.03
N ILE A 175 19.65 11.82 15.03
CA ILE A 175 21.05 12.25 15.07
C ILE A 175 21.28 13.21 16.24
N PHE A 176 20.38 14.16 16.51
CA PHE A 176 20.54 15.07 17.65
C PHE A 176 20.30 14.38 19.00
N LEU A 177 19.29 13.51 19.06
CA LEU A 177 18.91 12.81 20.29
C LEU A 177 19.95 11.76 20.73
N HIS A 178 20.67 11.16 19.78
CA HIS A 178 21.61 10.05 20.01
C HIS A 178 21.06 8.94 20.95
N PRO A 179 19.86 8.39 20.69
CA PRO A 179 19.24 7.46 21.62
C PRO A 179 19.89 6.08 21.59
N ASN A 180 19.98 5.44 22.76
CA ASN A 180 20.32 4.02 22.84
C ASN A 180 19.09 3.16 22.52
N ILE A 181 19.29 2.03 21.82
CA ILE A 181 18.21 1.06 21.60
C ILE A 181 17.80 0.47 22.95
N GLN A 182 16.52 0.60 23.31
CA GLN A 182 15.98 0.16 24.59
C GLN A 182 15.40 -1.26 24.52
N GLY A 183 15.13 -1.77 23.33
CA GLY A 183 14.60 -3.12 23.11
C GLY A 183 15.70 -4.21 23.05
N PRO A 184 15.38 -5.47 23.40
CA PRO A 184 16.31 -6.58 23.27
C PRO A 184 16.65 -6.86 21.79
N HIS A 185 17.93 -7.11 21.50
CA HIS A 185 18.41 -7.39 20.13
C HIS A 185 17.88 -8.72 19.56
N TYR A 186 17.55 -9.67 20.44
CA TYR A 186 16.95 -10.95 20.10
C TYR A 186 15.86 -11.30 21.13
N LEU A 187 14.70 -11.72 20.65
CA LEU A 187 13.59 -12.19 21.48
C LEU A 187 13.42 -13.71 21.35
N SER A 188 13.04 -14.16 20.15
CA SER A 188 12.76 -15.55 19.85
C SER A 188 12.64 -15.75 18.33
N PHE A 189 12.87 -16.98 17.86
CA PHE A 189 12.50 -17.41 16.52
C PHE A 189 10.99 -17.69 16.37
N PHE A 190 10.24 -17.70 17.47
CA PHE A 190 8.78 -17.94 17.50
C PHE A 190 8.07 -16.81 18.25
N SER A 191 7.00 -16.31 17.65
CA SER A 191 6.13 -15.27 18.21
C SER A 191 4.68 -15.77 18.30
N LYS A 192 3.78 -14.96 18.87
CA LYS A 192 2.33 -15.23 18.85
C LYS A 192 1.75 -15.36 17.43
N ALA A 193 2.39 -14.73 16.44
CA ALA A 193 2.00 -14.79 15.04
C ALA A 193 2.58 -16.02 14.31
N GLY A 194 3.54 -16.71 14.91
CA GLY A 194 4.24 -17.87 14.32
C GLY A 194 5.76 -17.72 14.25
N PRO A 195 6.45 -18.62 13.54
CA PRO A 195 7.90 -18.64 13.38
C PRO A 195 8.40 -17.45 12.55
N LEU A 196 9.66 -17.06 12.75
CA LEU A 196 10.31 -15.98 12.01
C LEU A 196 10.22 -16.20 10.51
N PHE A 197 10.59 -17.39 10.03
CA PHE A 197 10.31 -17.80 8.66
C PHE A 197 9.05 -18.67 8.65
N PRO A 198 8.04 -18.37 7.81
CA PRO A 198 7.98 -17.27 6.83
C PRO A 198 7.28 -15.98 7.34
N ILE A 199 6.74 -15.97 8.57
CA ILE A 199 5.79 -14.93 9.02
C ILE A 199 6.41 -13.52 9.04
N LEU A 200 7.69 -13.37 9.39
CA LEU A 200 8.35 -12.07 9.38
C LEU A 200 8.33 -11.43 7.98
N PHE A 201 8.53 -12.25 6.95
CA PHE A 201 8.63 -11.79 5.58
C PHE A 201 7.29 -11.22 5.12
N ILE A 202 6.16 -11.91 5.38
CA ILE A 202 4.81 -11.42 5.05
C ILE A 202 4.33 -10.25 5.93
N THR A 203 4.88 -10.12 7.14
CA THR A 203 4.51 -9.05 8.07
C THR A 203 5.12 -7.72 7.65
N ILE A 204 6.41 -7.73 7.25
CA ILE A 204 7.10 -6.57 6.70
C ILE A 204 6.89 -6.59 5.18
N ALA A 205 5.65 -6.29 4.76
CA ALA A 205 5.29 -6.28 3.34
C ALA A 205 5.88 -5.05 2.64
N CYS A 206 5.25 -3.88 2.74
CA CYS A 206 5.62 -2.73 1.89
C CYS A 206 7.05 -2.19 2.10
N GLY A 207 7.67 -2.42 3.26
CA GLY A 207 9.07 -2.08 3.52
C GLY A 207 10.10 -3.00 2.84
N ALA A 208 9.70 -4.09 2.18
CA ALA A 208 10.61 -5.02 1.48
C ALA A 208 10.09 -5.45 0.11
N ILE A 209 8.81 -5.78 -0.02
CA ILE A 209 8.10 -6.03 -1.30
C ILE A 209 6.60 -5.89 -1.09
N SER A 210 5.94 -5.13 -1.96
CA SER A 210 4.48 -4.96 -1.93
C SER A 210 3.85 -5.32 -3.26
N GLY A 211 2.91 -6.26 -3.27
CA GLY A 211 2.12 -6.49 -4.48
C GLY A 211 1.21 -5.33 -4.84
N PHE A 212 0.76 -4.54 -3.87
CA PHE A 212 0.02 -3.31 -4.15
C PHE A 212 0.85 -2.34 -5.00
N HIS A 213 2.17 -2.30 -4.83
CA HIS A 213 3.03 -1.42 -5.63
C HIS A 213 3.09 -1.81 -7.09
N SER A 214 3.02 -3.11 -7.47
CA SER A 214 2.95 -3.46 -8.89
C SER A 214 1.65 -3.01 -9.52
N LEU A 215 0.55 -3.03 -8.75
CA LEU A 215 -0.75 -2.54 -9.22
C LEU A 215 -0.75 -1.02 -9.39
N ILE A 216 -0.11 -0.27 -8.47
CA ILE A 216 0.07 1.19 -8.58
C ILE A 216 1.01 1.51 -9.73
N ALA A 217 2.20 0.90 -9.75
CA ALA A 217 3.20 1.10 -10.79
C ALA A 217 2.63 0.83 -12.18
N SER A 218 1.95 -0.30 -12.38
CA SER A 218 1.40 -0.67 -13.68
C SER A 218 0.06 0.01 -14.02
N GLY A 219 -0.76 0.31 -13.01
CA GLY A 219 -2.15 0.75 -13.18
C GLY A 219 -2.35 2.27 -13.15
N THR A 220 -1.49 3.02 -12.44
CA THR A 220 -1.54 4.49 -12.35
C THR A 220 -0.23 5.13 -12.77
N SER A 221 0.90 4.82 -12.13
CA SER A 221 2.16 5.54 -12.35
C SER A 221 2.67 5.43 -13.78
N ALA A 222 2.57 4.24 -14.40
CA ALA A 222 2.95 4.04 -15.81
C ALA A 222 2.16 4.93 -16.79
N LYS A 223 0.92 5.31 -16.44
CA LYS A 223 0.06 6.18 -17.27
C LYS A 223 0.33 7.67 -17.07
N GLN A 224 1.07 8.03 -16.01
CA GLN A 224 1.42 9.41 -15.65
C GLN A 224 2.89 9.74 -15.88
N LEU A 225 3.67 8.76 -16.38
CA LEU A 225 5.10 8.93 -16.59
C LEU A 225 5.37 9.76 -17.85
N ASP A 226 6.03 10.90 -17.70
CA ASP A 226 6.37 11.77 -18.85
C ASP A 226 7.42 11.12 -19.77
N LYS A 227 8.44 10.47 -19.18
CA LYS A 227 9.53 9.82 -19.92
C LYS A 227 9.89 8.47 -19.30
N GLU A 228 10.05 7.45 -20.15
CA GLU A 228 10.46 6.10 -19.69
C GLU A 228 11.76 6.12 -18.88
N SER A 229 12.71 7.00 -19.22
CA SER A 229 13.98 7.16 -18.50
C SER A 229 13.82 7.57 -17.03
N GLN A 230 12.70 8.19 -16.66
CA GLN A 230 12.40 8.56 -15.27
C GLN A 230 11.87 7.38 -14.46
N GLY A 231 11.44 6.28 -15.11
CA GLY A 231 10.82 5.14 -14.45
C GLY A 231 11.71 4.51 -13.37
N LYS A 232 13.04 4.51 -13.56
CA LYS A 232 13.98 4.01 -12.55
C LYS A 232 13.96 4.88 -11.30
N ALA A 233 14.07 6.20 -11.46
CA ALA A 233 14.08 7.12 -10.33
C ALA A 233 12.75 7.07 -9.54
N ILE A 234 11.62 6.93 -10.25
CA ILE A 234 10.29 6.92 -9.63
C ILE A 234 9.99 5.58 -8.94
N ALA A 235 10.07 4.46 -9.65
CA ALA A 235 9.65 3.17 -9.09
C ALA A 235 10.74 2.52 -8.22
N TYR A 236 11.97 2.41 -8.74
CA TYR A 236 13.08 1.85 -7.95
C TYR A 236 13.42 2.79 -6.79
N GLY A 237 13.55 4.09 -7.06
CA GLY A 237 13.83 5.10 -6.04
C GLY A 237 12.72 5.21 -4.99
N GLY A 238 11.45 5.16 -5.40
CA GLY A 238 10.29 5.14 -4.49
C GLY A 238 10.35 4.00 -3.48
N MET A 239 10.66 2.78 -3.94
CA MET A 239 10.81 1.62 -3.05
C MET A 239 12.01 1.76 -2.09
N LEU A 240 13.12 2.35 -2.55
CA LEU A 240 14.26 2.63 -1.66
C LEU A 240 13.90 3.66 -0.58
N THR A 241 13.15 4.71 -0.93
CA THR A 241 12.66 5.69 0.06
C THR A 241 11.71 5.08 1.07
N GLU A 242 10.90 4.09 0.67
CA GLU A 242 10.06 3.35 1.61
C GLU A 242 10.87 2.41 2.52
N GLY A 243 11.91 1.77 1.99
CA GLY A 243 12.89 1.03 2.80
C GLY A 243 13.57 1.94 3.84
N ALA A 244 13.92 3.17 3.46
CA ALA A 244 14.46 4.17 4.37
C ALA A 244 13.45 4.59 5.44
N LEU A 245 12.18 4.80 5.09
CA LEU A 245 11.11 5.04 6.06
C LEU A 245 10.98 3.87 7.05
N ALA A 246 10.95 2.63 6.57
CA ALA A 246 10.84 1.44 7.42
C ALA A 246 12.04 1.32 8.37
N PHE A 247 13.25 1.64 7.90
CA PHE A 247 14.44 1.71 8.74
C PHE A 247 14.31 2.78 9.82
N LEU A 248 13.89 3.99 9.46
CA LEU A 248 13.67 5.10 10.38
C LEU A 248 12.64 4.73 11.46
N VAL A 249 11.51 4.12 11.07
CA VAL A 249 10.46 3.67 12.00
C VAL A 249 11.02 2.69 13.03
N ILE A 250 11.77 1.67 12.60
CA ILE A 250 12.37 0.71 13.54
C ILE A 250 13.34 1.41 14.48
N MET A 251 14.20 2.28 13.97
CA MET A 251 15.16 3.02 14.78
C MET A 251 14.47 3.89 15.83
N MET A 252 13.48 4.69 15.44
CA MET A 252 12.74 5.54 16.39
C MET A 252 12.03 4.67 17.44
N VAL A 253 11.17 3.74 17.00
CA VAL A 253 10.32 2.95 17.89
C VAL A 253 11.13 2.10 18.87
N SER A 254 12.30 1.58 18.45
CA SER A 254 13.14 0.76 19.33
C SER A 254 14.05 1.55 20.27
N SER A 255 14.22 2.85 20.07
CA SER A 255 15.19 3.67 20.81
C SER A 255 14.57 4.76 21.68
N VAL A 256 13.44 5.35 21.27
CA VAL A 256 12.81 6.47 22.01
C VAL A 256 11.68 6.03 22.94
N LEU A 257 11.17 4.81 22.76
CA LEU A 257 10.12 4.23 23.59
C LEU A 257 10.70 3.12 24.48
N PRO A 258 10.40 3.11 25.79
CA PRO A 258 10.68 1.96 26.66
C PRO A 258 10.03 0.70 26.11
N PHE A 259 10.78 -0.41 26.05
CA PHE A 259 10.27 -1.65 25.46
C PHE A 259 9.11 -2.23 26.28
N ASN A 260 9.29 -2.32 27.60
CA ASN A 260 8.29 -2.71 28.59
C ASN A 260 8.11 -1.57 29.60
N GLY A 261 6.93 -1.42 30.19
CA GLY A 261 6.68 -0.41 31.22
C GLY A 261 5.25 0.10 31.23
N ASP A 262 5.09 1.39 31.52
CA ASP A 262 3.80 2.07 31.60
C ASP A 262 2.91 1.76 30.37
N PRO A 263 1.66 1.30 30.57
CA PRO A 263 0.67 1.11 29.50
C PRO A 263 0.50 2.32 28.58
N LYS A 264 0.78 3.54 29.04
CA LYS A 264 0.60 4.78 28.26
C LYS A 264 1.83 5.25 27.49
N GLY A 265 3.02 4.74 27.80
CA GLY A 265 4.28 5.28 27.25
C GLY A 265 5.29 4.24 26.76
N SER A 266 5.07 2.96 27.02
CA SER A 266 5.93 1.88 26.52
C SER A 266 5.47 1.35 25.17
N PHE A 267 6.39 0.76 24.41
CA PHE A 267 6.12 0.11 23.13
C PHE A 267 5.00 -0.93 23.23
N ILE A 268 5.12 -1.88 24.18
CA ILE A 268 4.07 -2.89 24.38
C ILE A 268 2.78 -2.27 24.92
N GLY A 269 2.89 -1.29 25.83
CA GLY A 269 1.73 -0.62 26.41
C GLY A 269 0.86 0.06 25.36
N ILE A 270 1.48 0.86 24.49
CA ILE A 270 0.77 1.56 23.42
C ILE A 270 0.17 0.56 22.43
N LEU A 271 0.92 -0.43 21.95
CA LEU A 271 0.39 -1.43 21.00
C LEU A 271 -0.74 -2.30 21.56
N THR A 272 -0.85 -2.40 22.90
CA THR A 272 -1.93 -3.17 23.54
C THR A 272 -3.21 -2.34 23.67
N ASN A 273 -3.10 -1.03 23.85
CA ASN A 273 -4.22 -0.15 24.19
C ASN A 273 -4.62 0.83 23.08
N LYS A 274 -3.77 1.04 22.09
CA LYS A 274 -3.90 2.02 21.01
C LYS A 274 -3.40 1.43 19.69
N ASN A 275 -3.64 2.16 18.61
CA ASN A 275 -3.24 1.77 17.27
C ASN A 275 -1.76 2.11 16.94
N ALA A 276 -1.22 1.46 15.91
CA ALA A 276 0.19 1.55 15.52
C ALA A 276 0.59 2.93 14.96
N ASP A 277 -0.36 3.70 14.45
CA ASP A 277 -0.24 5.10 14.05
C ASP A 277 0.01 6.02 15.23
N ILE A 278 -0.66 5.80 16.36
CA ILE A 278 -0.41 6.59 17.59
C ILE A 278 0.98 6.25 18.15
N LEU A 279 1.38 4.98 18.10
CA LEU A 279 2.75 4.56 18.46
C LEU A 279 3.77 5.29 17.57
N PHE A 280 3.57 5.24 16.25
CA PHE A 280 4.45 5.89 15.30
C PHE A 280 4.52 7.40 15.53
N GLY A 281 3.37 8.06 15.68
CA GLY A 281 3.30 9.48 15.96
C GLY A 281 4.01 9.84 17.25
N THR A 282 3.78 9.10 18.33
CA THR A 282 4.45 9.31 19.62
C THR A 282 5.97 9.17 19.49
N ALA A 283 6.44 8.13 18.78
CA ALA A 283 7.87 7.94 18.54
C ALA A 283 8.47 9.09 17.72
N LEU A 284 7.79 9.56 16.68
CA LEU A 284 8.23 10.73 15.92
C LEU A 284 8.25 11.98 16.79
N GLY A 285 7.19 12.22 17.57
CA GLY A 285 7.07 13.36 18.49
C GLY A 285 8.21 13.44 19.51
N LEU A 286 8.54 12.31 20.15
CA LEU A 286 9.67 12.19 21.08
C LEU A 286 11.00 12.43 20.37
N THR A 287 11.14 11.94 19.14
CA THR A 287 12.36 12.12 18.34
C THR A 287 12.58 13.59 17.99
N VAL A 288 11.56 14.27 17.47
CA VAL A 288 11.66 15.67 17.00
C VAL A 288 11.63 16.69 18.13
N GLN A 289 11.26 16.28 19.36
CA GLN A 289 11.38 17.13 20.55
C GLN A 289 12.82 17.58 20.79
N SER A 290 13.81 16.75 20.44
CA SER A 290 15.24 17.10 20.48
C SER A 290 15.60 18.31 19.60
N LEU A 291 14.77 18.62 18.60
CA LEU A 291 14.92 19.74 17.67
C LEU A 291 14.15 20.99 18.13
N GLY A 292 13.55 20.97 19.32
CA GLY A 292 12.73 22.07 19.86
C GLY A 292 11.28 22.07 19.38
N ILE A 293 10.84 21.05 18.64
CA ILE A 293 9.43 20.92 18.23
C ILE A 293 8.60 20.42 19.42
N PRO A 294 7.49 21.08 19.79
CA PRO A 294 6.65 20.62 20.89
C PRO A 294 6.14 19.19 20.67
N LEU A 295 6.22 18.34 21.70
CA LEU A 295 5.86 16.92 21.62
C LEU A 295 4.47 16.69 21.02
N VAL A 296 3.48 17.47 21.44
CA VAL A 296 2.09 17.36 20.94
C VAL A 296 2.03 17.60 19.43
N LEU A 297 2.70 18.64 18.95
CA LEU A 297 2.72 18.98 17.52
C LEU A 297 3.46 17.91 16.71
N GLY A 298 4.61 17.45 17.20
CA GLY A 298 5.37 16.38 16.56
C GLY A 298 4.59 15.06 16.49
N THR A 299 3.86 14.73 17.56
CA THR A 299 2.99 13.54 17.61
C THR A 299 1.85 13.64 16.61
N SER A 300 1.07 14.72 16.63
CA SER A 300 -0.05 14.89 15.68
C SER A 300 0.43 14.97 14.23
N PHE A 301 1.61 15.53 13.98
CA PHE A 301 2.23 15.50 12.66
C PHE A 301 2.61 14.08 12.22
N GLY A 302 3.16 13.26 13.12
CA GLY A 302 3.48 11.86 12.82
C GLY A 302 2.23 11.00 12.58
N ILE A 303 1.17 11.20 13.36
CA ILE A 303 -0.12 10.54 13.14
C ILE A 303 -0.71 10.98 11.79
N LEU A 304 -0.71 12.28 11.49
CA LEU A 304 -1.14 12.78 10.19
C LEU A 304 -0.30 12.19 9.05
N MET A 305 1.02 12.07 9.21
CA MET A 305 1.89 11.52 8.18
C MET A 305 1.48 10.09 7.82
N LEU A 306 1.27 9.23 8.82
CA LEU A 306 0.83 7.85 8.56
C LEU A 306 -0.61 7.82 8.04
N ASN A 307 -1.51 8.63 8.60
CA ASN A 307 -2.90 8.67 8.18
C ASN A 307 -3.08 9.17 6.74
N ALA A 308 -2.30 10.17 6.33
CA ALA A 308 -2.27 10.67 4.96
C ALA A 308 -1.86 9.55 3.99
N PHE A 309 -0.82 8.78 4.35
CA PHE A 309 -0.33 7.63 3.59
C PHE A 309 -1.37 6.48 3.46
N ILE A 310 -2.11 6.19 4.54
CA ILE A 310 -3.19 5.20 4.53
C ILE A 310 -4.31 5.66 3.59
N LEU A 311 -4.73 6.93 3.72
CA LEU A 311 -5.79 7.48 2.88
C LEU A 311 -5.39 7.60 1.40
N THR A 312 -4.12 7.91 1.05
CA THR A 312 -3.67 7.89 -0.36
C THR A 312 -3.76 6.49 -0.93
N SER A 313 -3.40 5.48 -0.13
CA SER A 313 -3.54 4.07 -0.50
C SER A 313 -5.00 3.67 -0.69
N LEU A 314 -5.90 4.20 0.13
CA LEU A 314 -7.34 3.94 0.03
C LEU A 314 -7.96 4.53 -1.25
N ASP A 315 -7.58 5.74 -1.64
CA ASP A 315 -8.03 6.39 -2.87
C ASP A 315 -7.53 5.66 -4.13
N ALA A 316 -6.23 5.37 -4.14
CA ALA A 316 -5.61 4.66 -5.26
C ALA A 316 -6.13 3.22 -5.33
N GLY A 317 -6.27 2.55 -4.19
CA GLY A 317 -6.80 1.18 -4.08
C GLY A 317 -8.25 1.07 -4.56
N THR A 318 -9.12 1.99 -4.15
CA THR A 318 -10.53 2.03 -4.60
C THR A 318 -10.63 2.22 -6.11
N ARG A 319 -9.80 3.10 -6.67
CA ARG A 319 -9.73 3.34 -8.12
C ARG A 319 -9.19 2.15 -8.89
N LEU A 320 -8.09 1.54 -8.43
CA LEU A 320 -7.53 0.33 -9.05
C LEU A 320 -8.53 -0.84 -8.99
N CYS A 321 -9.20 -1.03 -7.86
CA CYS A 321 -10.19 -2.10 -7.71
C CYS A 321 -11.37 -1.90 -8.67
N ARG A 322 -11.81 -0.65 -8.86
CA ARG A 322 -12.78 -0.29 -9.91
C ARG A 322 -12.26 -0.63 -11.30
N TYR A 323 -10.99 -0.32 -11.62
CA TYR A 323 -10.41 -0.71 -12.91
C TYR A 323 -10.39 -2.22 -13.10
N ILE A 324 -10.10 -3.01 -12.06
CA ILE A 324 -10.20 -4.48 -12.16
C ILE A 324 -11.63 -4.94 -12.46
N VAL A 325 -12.64 -4.29 -11.88
CA VAL A 325 -14.05 -4.59 -12.22
C VAL A 325 -14.36 -4.27 -13.67
N GLN A 326 -13.92 -3.12 -14.17
CA GLN A 326 -14.23 -2.66 -15.54
C GLN A 326 -13.40 -3.38 -16.61
N GLU A 327 -12.08 -3.45 -16.41
CA GLU A 327 -11.08 -3.96 -17.35
C GLU A 327 -10.87 -5.47 -17.23
N GLY A 328 -11.12 -6.07 -16.06
CA GLY A 328 -11.06 -7.51 -15.84
C GLY A 328 -12.39 -8.18 -16.11
N PHE A 329 -13.38 -7.97 -15.22
CA PHE A 329 -14.69 -8.62 -15.35
C PHE A 329 -15.55 -8.01 -16.46
N GLY A 330 -15.59 -6.68 -16.56
CA GLY A 330 -16.38 -5.95 -17.55
C GLY A 330 -15.91 -6.17 -18.99
N ALA A 331 -14.62 -6.43 -19.22
CA ALA A 331 -14.11 -6.80 -20.54
C ALA A 331 -14.66 -8.16 -21.02
N LYS A 332 -14.85 -9.11 -20.10
CA LYS A 332 -15.32 -10.47 -20.38
C LYS A 332 -16.85 -10.58 -20.43
N TYR A 333 -17.54 -9.97 -19.47
CA TYR A 333 -18.99 -10.13 -19.27
C TYR A 333 -19.81 -8.94 -19.78
N GLY A 334 -19.19 -7.78 -20.05
CA GLY A 334 -19.88 -6.60 -20.52
C GLY A 334 -20.89 -6.01 -19.52
N GLY A 335 -21.82 -5.22 -20.06
CA GLY A 335 -22.95 -4.66 -19.31
C GLY A 335 -22.56 -3.66 -18.21
N ILE A 336 -23.30 -3.70 -17.10
CA ILE A 336 -23.20 -2.77 -15.97
C ILE A 336 -21.82 -2.77 -15.30
N LEU A 337 -21.02 -3.83 -15.46
CA LEU A 337 -19.66 -3.92 -14.91
C LEU A 337 -18.69 -2.91 -15.54
N LYS A 338 -19.00 -2.37 -16.73
CA LYS A 338 -18.23 -1.28 -17.35
C LYS A 338 -18.60 0.09 -16.81
N ASP A 339 -19.76 0.25 -16.16
CA ASP A 339 -20.16 1.53 -15.59
C ASP A 339 -19.31 1.86 -14.36
N LYS A 340 -18.79 3.09 -14.31
CA LYS A 340 -17.87 3.53 -13.26
C LYS A 340 -18.58 3.66 -11.91
N PHE A 341 -19.85 4.05 -11.88
CA PHE A 341 -20.58 4.23 -10.63
C PHE A 341 -20.91 2.87 -10.02
N PHE A 342 -21.45 1.95 -10.82
CA PHE A 342 -21.74 0.59 -10.39
C PHE A 342 -20.49 -0.17 -9.94
N ALA A 343 -19.41 -0.10 -10.71
CA ALA A 343 -18.14 -0.74 -10.35
C ALA A 343 -17.58 -0.19 -9.03
N THR A 344 -17.67 1.13 -8.79
CA THR A 344 -17.27 1.73 -7.50
C THR A 344 -18.17 1.29 -6.37
N THR A 345 -19.48 1.21 -6.60
CA THR A 345 -20.47 0.79 -5.59
C THR A 345 -20.17 -0.61 -5.09
N ILE A 346 -19.90 -1.57 -6.00
CA ILE A 346 -19.53 -2.93 -5.61
C ILE A 346 -18.31 -2.92 -4.68
N VAL A 347 -17.25 -2.20 -5.06
CA VAL A 347 -16.00 -2.14 -4.28
C VAL A 347 -16.24 -1.58 -2.88
N VAL A 348 -16.90 -0.42 -2.79
CA VAL A 348 -17.12 0.28 -1.51
C VAL A 348 -18.10 -0.48 -0.62
N VAL A 349 -19.17 -1.05 -1.16
CA VAL A 349 -20.13 -1.84 -0.40
C VAL A 349 -19.51 -3.14 0.11
N SER A 350 -18.69 -3.83 -0.71
CA SER A 350 -17.97 -5.02 -0.25
C SER A 350 -17.01 -4.69 0.90
N ALA A 351 -16.27 -3.58 0.81
CA ALA A 351 -15.40 -3.13 1.88
C ALA A 351 -16.19 -2.75 3.15
N LEU A 352 -17.33 -2.06 3.00
CA LEU A 352 -18.21 -1.70 4.12
C LEU A 352 -18.74 -2.93 4.86
N ILE A 353 -19.22 -3.95 4.13
CA ILE A 353 -19.70 -5.22 4.71
C ILE A 353 -18.61 -5.88 5.54
N ILE A 354 -17.38 -5.89 5.02
CA ILE A 354 -16.23 -6.43 5.75
C ILE A 354 -15.96 -5.64 7.03
N CYS A 355 -15.94 -4.31 6.98
CA CYS A 355 -15.70 -3.47 8.16
C CYS A 355 -16.80 -3.65 9.22
N LEU A 356 -18.07 -3.67 8.82
CA LEU A 356 -19.21 -3.82 9.74
C LEU A 356 -19.31 -5.23 10.35
N SER A 357 -18.72 -6.24 9.71
CA SER A 357 -18.65 -7.59 10.29
C SER A 357 -17.75 -7.69 11.53
N GLY A 358 -17.00 -6.63 11.86
CA GLY A 358 -16.05 -6.62 12.98
C GLY A 358 -14.83 -7.53 12.77
N SER A 359 -14.64 -8.08 11.56
CA SER A 359 -13.61 -9.08 11.27
C SER A 359 -12.26 -8.49 10.82
N TYR A 360 -11.99 -7.19 11.04
CA TYR A 360 -10.77 -6.57 10.50
C TYR A 360 -9.47 -7.16 11.10
N GLN A 361 -9.42 -7.43 12.42
CA GLN A 361 -8.23 -7.99 13.08
C GLN A 361 -7.88 -9.37 12.53
N LYS A 362 -8.93 -10.12 12.19
CA LYS A 362 -8.83 -11.44 11.56
C LYS A 362 -8.26 -11.30 10.14
N ILE A 363 -8.78 -10.34 9.39
CA ILE A 363 -8.41 -10.06 8.01
C ILE A 363 -6.98 -9.50 7.87
N TRP A 364 -6.54 -8.66 8.80
CA TRP A 364 -5.18 -8.12 8.84
C TRP A 364 -4.12 -9.23 8.82
N SER A 365 -4.42 -10.37 9.45
CA SER A 365 -3.48 -11.50 9.47
C SER A 365 -3.24 -12.13 8.09
N VAL A 366 -4.24 -12.10 7.19
CA VAL A 366 -4.14 -12.62 5.81
C VAL A 366 -3.67 -11.54 4.83
N PHE A 367 -3.87 -10.26 5.15
CA PHE A 367 -3.50 -9.13 4.29
C PHE A 367 -2.05 -9.19 3.82
N GLY A 368 -1.09 -9.41 4.74
CA GLY A 368 0.32 -9.48 4.40
C GLY A 368 0.63 -10.57 3.37
N SER A 369 0.08 -11.77 3.59
CA SER A 369 0.20 -12.91 2.68
C SER A 369 -0.45 -12.64 1.32
N ALA A 370 -1.68 -12.12 1.30
CA ALA A 370 -2.39 -11.79 0.06
C ALA A 370 -1.64 -10.74 -0.76
N ASN A 371 -1.13 -9.69 -0.11
CA ASN A 371 -0.34 -8.65 -0.76
C ASN A 371 0.95 -9.21 -1.36
N GLN A 372 1.67 -10.08 -0.66
CA GLN A 372 2.90 -10.68 -1.19
C GLN A 372 2.65 -11.67 -2.31
N LEU A 373 1.50 -12.34 -2.30
CA LEU A 373 1.12 -13.20 -3.40
C LEU A 373 0.81 -12.38 -4.66
N ILE A 374 0.19 -11.19 -4.57
CA ILE A 374 0.09 -10.26 -5.72
C ILE A 374 1.48 -9.93 -6.26
N GLY A 375 2.43 -9.61 -5.38
CA GLY A 375 3.80 -9.26 -5.78
C GLY A 375 4.51 -10.43 -6.47
N THR A 376 4.34 -11.63 -5.91
CA THR A 376 4.83 -12.88 -6.50
C THR A 376 4.27 -13.12 -7.90
N LEU A 377 2.95 -13.02 -8.07
CA LEU A 377 2.30 -13.21 -9.37
C LEU A 377 2.73 -12.13 -10.37
N SER A 378 2.90 -10.90 -9.92
CA SER A 378 3.41 -9.80 -10.75
C SER A 378 4.84 -10.08 -11.24
N LEU A 379 5.72 -10.59 -10.37
CA LEU A 379 7.07 -11.03 -10.77
C LEU A 379 7.02 -12.17 -11.80
N PHE A 380 6.07 -13.10 -11.70
CA PHE A 380 5.89 -14.15 -12.72
C PHE A 380 5.45 -13.58 -14.07
N VAL A 381 4.51 -12.62 -14.07
CA VAL A 381 4.08 -11.92 -15.30
C VAL A 381 5.25 -11.21 -15.96
N VAL A 382 6.00 -10.41 -15.17
CA VAL A 382 7.19 -9.71 -15.66
C VAL A 382 8.24 -10.70 -16.18
N THR A 383 8.51 -11.77 -15.45
CA THR A 383 9.49 -12.80 -15.85
C THR A 383 9.12 -13.42 -17.20
N THR A 384 7.84 -13.73 -17.39
CA THR A 384 7.34 -14.32 -18.64
C THR A 384 7.40 -13.29 -19.78
N TYR A 385 7.18 -12.00 -19.49
CA TYR A 385 7.33 -10.92 -20.46
C TYR A 385 8.80 -10.75 -20.89
N LEU A 386 9.73 -10.70 -19.93
CA LEU A 386 11.18 -10.61 -20.19
C LEU A 386 11.68 -11.79 -21.03
N LEU A 387 11.14 -12.98 -20.79
CA LEU A 387 11.42 -14.16 -21.60
C LEU A 387 10.98 -14.01 -23.05
N GLY A 388 9.78 -13.48 -23.28
CA GLY A 388 9.25 -13.23 -24.61
C GLY A 388 10.16 -12.27 -25.39
N ILE A 389 10.66 -11.22 -24.75
CA ILE A 389 11.58 -10.25 -25.39
C ILE A 389 13.06 -10.68 -25.36
N LYS A 390 13.36 -11.92 -24.95
CA LYS A 390 14.73 -12.47 -24.83
C LYS A 390 15.66 -11.66 -23.92
N ALA A 391 15.12 -10.95 -22.94
CA ALA A 391 15.88 -10.22 -21.93
C ALA A 391 16.30 -11.15 -20.78
N PRO A 392 17.34 -10.79 -19.99
CA PRO A 392 17.72 -11.57 -18.82
C PRO A 392 16.54 -11.62 -17.83
N LYS A 393 16.21 -12.82 -17.37
CA LYS A 393 15.01 -13.10 -16.53
C LYS A 393 15.33 -13.38 -15.06
N TRP A 394 16.59 -13.66 -14.74
CA TRP A 394 16.95 -14.21 -13.43
C TRP A 394 16.75 -13.24 -12.28
N TYR A 395 16.89 -11.93 -12.52
CA TYR A 395 16.65 -10.91 -11.51
C TYR A 395 15.17 -10.76 -11.14
N THR A 396 14.22 -11.28 -11.91
CA THR A 396 12.79 -11.34 -11.53
C THR A 396 12.35 -12.75 -11.16
N LEU A 397 12.88 -13.78 -11.82
CA LEU A 397 12.51 -15.17 -11.56
C LEU A 397 12.97 -15.65 -10.17
N PHE A 398 14.19 -15.31 -9.74
CA PHE A 398 14.67 -15.71 -8.42
C PHE A 398 13.83 -15.07 -7.31
N PRO A 399 13.58 -13.74 -7.30
CA PRO A 399 12.62 -13.13 -6.38
C PRO A 399 11.23 -13.76 -6.45
N ALA A 400 10.72 -14.09 -7.65
CA ALA A 400 9.39 -14.71 -7.80
C ALA A 400 9.31 -16.05 -7.06
N LEU A 401 10.30 -16.92 -7.28
CA LEU A 401 10.36 -18.25 -6.65
C LEU A 401 10.53 -18.14 -5.13
N PHE A 402 11.41 -17.26 -4.68
CA PHE A 402 11.62 -17.02 -3.25
C PHE A 402 10.33 -16.53 -2.57
N MET A 403 9.67 -15.53 -3.15
CA MET A 403 8.44 -14.98 -2.59
C MET A 403 7.27 -15.95 -2.68
N LEU A 404 7.20 -16.81 -3.70
CA LEU A 404 6.22 -17.90 -3.76
C LEU A 404 6.39 -18.85 -2.57
N VAL A 405 7.62 -19.31 -2.30
CA VAL A 405 7.88 -20.21 -1.17
C VAL A 405 7.53 -19.54 0.16
N VAL A 406 7.96 -18.28 0.36
CA VAL A 406 7.64 -17.50 1.55
C VAL A 406 6.12 -17.41 1.74
N THR A 407 5.40 -16.99 0.70
CA THR A 407 3.98 -16.64 0.82
C THR A 407 3.12 -17.88 0.99
N GLU A 408 3.35 -18.93 0.18
CA GLU A 408 2.59 -20.18 0.28
C GLU A 408 2.85 -20.90 1.60
N THR A 409 4.11 -20.94 2.07
CA THR A 409 4.43 -21.52 3.39
C THR A 409 3.73 -20.74 4.50
N ALA A 410 3.63 -19.41 4.38
CA ALA A 410 2.97 -18.58 5.39
C ALA A 410 1.46 -18.80 5.41
N LEU A 411 0.82 -18.83 4.23
CA LEU A 411 -0.61 -19.13 4.10
C LEU A 411 -0.94 -20.52 4.67
N ILE A 412 -0.13 -21.54 4.34
CA ILE A 412 -0.31 -22.91 4.86
C ILE A 412 -0.14 -22.92 6.38
N TYR A 413 0.89 -22.24 6.91
CA TYR A 413 1.11 -22.16 8.36
C TYR A 413 -0.08 -21.49 9.07
N GLN A 414 -0.54 -20.34 8.57
CA GLN A 414 -1.68 -19.62 9.13
C GLN A 414 -2.96 -20.46 9.06
N LEU A 415 -3.21 -21.14 7.93
CA LEU A 415 -4.35 -22.03 7.76
C LEU A 415 -4.36 -23.15 8.81
N VAL A 416 -3.25 -23.90 8.92
CA VAL A 416 -3.15 -25.10 9.77
C VAL A 416 -3.09 -24.77 11.25
N PHE A 417 -2.29 -23.76 11.63
CA PHE A 417 -1.98 -23.50 13.04
C PHE A 417 -2.77 -22.33 13.63
N SER A 418 -3.34 -21.44 12.82
CA SER A 418 -4.05 -20.25 13.31
C SER A 418 -5.55 -20.27 13.04
N TYR A 419 -5.99 -20.73 11.86
CA TYR A 419 -7.39 -20.58 11.44
C TYR A 419 -8.23 -21.84 11.65
N ILE A 420 -7.73 -23.02 11.26
CA ILE A 420 -8.40 -24.31 11.50
C ILE A 420 -8.64 -24.55 13.00
N PRO A 421 -7.66 -24.39 13.90
CA PRO A 421 -7.87 -24.66 15.33
C PRO A 421 -8.87 -23.71 16.00
N LYS A 422 -9.05 -22.51 15.44
CA LYS A 422 -10.00 -21.50 15.93
C LYS A 422 -11.38 -21.60 15.24
N PHE A 423 -11.56 -22.54 14.31
CA PHE A 423 -12.77 -22.67 13.48
C PHE A 423 -13.17 -21.35 12.79
N ASP A 424 -12.19 -20.56 12.33
CA ASP A 424 -12.46 -19.30 11.63
C ASP A 424 -12.80 -19.56 10.16
N ILE A 425 -14.05 -19.94 9.89
CA ILE A 425 -14.54 -20.38 8.58
C ILE A 425 -14.21 -19.37 7.48
N VAL A 426 -14.35 -18.06 7.76
CA VAL A 426 -14.07 -17.01 6.78
C VAL A 426 -12.60 -17.02 6.36
N LEU A 427 -11.69 -17.03 7.33
CA LEU A 427 -10.25 -17.05 7.04
C LEU A 427 -9.81 -18.39 6.45
N ILE A 428 -10.42 -19.51 6.83
CA ILE A 428 -10.15 -20.83 6.23
C ILE A 428 -10.48 -20.79 4.74
N ILE A 429 -11.68 -20.31 4.37
CA ILE A 429 -12.12 -20.23 2.97
C ILE A 429 -11.20 -19.30 2.18
N ILE A 430 -10.98 -18.08 2.67
CA ILE A 430 -10.13 -17.11 1.98
C ILE A 430 -8.73 -17.68 1.78
N THR A 431 -8.07 -18.13 2.85
CA THR A 431 -6.69 -18.64 2.80
C THR A 431 -6.56 -19.85 1.88
N THR A 432 -7.51 -20.78 1.92
CA THR A 432 -7.53 -21.94 1.02
C THR A 432 -7.65 -21.51 -0.44
N LEU A 433 -8.51 -20.53 -0.74
CA LEU A 433 -8.63 -19.96 -2.09
C LEU A 433 -7.34 -19.30 -2.54
N LEU A 434 -6.67 -18.51 -1.68
CA LEU A 434 -5.41 -17.85 -2.02
C LEU A 434 -4.30 -18.88 -2.33
N ILE A 435 -4.18 -19.95 -1.54
CA ILE A 435 -3.21 -21.03 -1.78
C ILE A 435 -3.46 -21.70 -3.14
N ILE A 436 -4.71 -22.09 -3.41
CA ILE A 436 -5.05 -22.77 -4.66
C ILE A 436 -4.77 -21.86 -5.87
N LEU A 437 -5.19 -20.61 -5.79
CA LEU A 437 -4.99 -19.64 -6.87
C LEU A 437 -3.51 -19.32 -7.08
N GLY A 438 -2.75 -19.12 -6.00
CA GLY A 438 -1.33 -18.82 -6.04
C GLY A 438 -0.52 -19.94 -6.68
N ILE A 439 -0.70 -21.16 -6.20
CA ILE A 439 -0.05 -22.36 -6.75
C ILE A 439 -0.44 -22.57 -8.22
N TRP A 440 -1.73 -22.43 -8.56
CA TRP A 440 -2.18 -22.64 -9.93
C TRP A 440 -1.53 -21.63 -10.89
N VAL A 441 -1.63 -20.33 -10.61
CA VAL A 441 -1.03 -19.31 -11.49
C VAL A 441 0.49 -19.48 -11.56
N ALA A 442 1.16 -19.85 -10.46
CA ALA A 442 2.59 -20.16 -10.47
C ALA A 442 2.92 -21.36 -11.37
N ILE A 443 2.13 -22.45 -11.32
CA ILE A 443 2.32 -23.61 -12.20
C ILE A 443 2.14 -23.22 -13.67
N GLU A 444 1.12 -22.44 -14.01
CA GLU A 444 0.92 -21.97 -15.39
C GLU A 444 2.08 -21.10 -15.86
N ALA A 445 2.52 -20.16 -15.04
CA ALA A 445 3.67 -19.30 -15.34
C ALA A 445 4.95 -20.12 -15.54
N LEU A 446 5.29 -21.01 -14.60
CA LEU A 446 6.48 -21.88 -14.67
C LEU A 446 6.42 -22.80 -15.89
N THR A 447 5.25 -23.35 -16.20
CA THR A 447 5.06 -24.19 -17.39
C THR A 447 5.37 -23.40 -18.66
N LYS A 448 4.89 -22.16 -18.78
CA LYS A 448 5.21 -21.29 -19.93
C LYS A 448 6.70 -20.94 -19.96
N ILE A 449 7.28 -20.59 -18.81
CA ILE A 449 8.69 -20.20 -18.63
C ILE A 449 9.66 -21.32 -19.05
N PHE A 450 9.34 -22.58 -18.77
CA PHE A 450 10.24 -23.71 -19.00
C PHE A 450 9.90 -24.56 -20.24
N LYS A 451 8.65 -24.60 -20.71
CA LYS A 451 8.28 -25.43 -21.89
C LYS A 451 8.31 -24.69 -23.23
N VAL A 452 8.23 -23.36 -23.25
CA VAL A 452 8.10 -22.62 -24.52
C VAL A 452 9.46 -22.13 -25.01
N LYS A 453 9.88 -22.58 -26.21
CA LYS A 453 10.89 -21.86 -27.02
C LYS A 453 10.35 -20.45 -27.22
N ALA A 454 11.07 -19.43 -26.74
CA ALA A 454 10.68 -18.01 -26.74
C ALA A 454 9.82 -17.63 -27.96
N GLU A 455 8.50 -17.72 -27.80
CA GLU A 455 7.55 -17.13 -28.74
C GLU A 455 7.56 -15.63 -28.47
N GLU A 456 7.62 -14.81 -29.53
CA GLU A 456 7.51 -13.37 -29.37
C GLU A 456 6.20 -13.05 -28.64
N PRO A 457 6.24 -12.20 -27.60
CA PRO A 457 5.04 -11.81 -26.89
C PRO A 457 4.15 -11.11 -27.91
N ARG A 458 2.89 -11.54 -28.04
CA ARG A 458 1.93 -10.84 -28.88
C ARG A 458 1.77 -9.43 -28.33
N MET A 459 2.43 -8.46 -28.98
CA MET A 459 2.32 -7.05 -28.65
C MET A 459 0.85 -6.66 -28.67
N ILE A 460 0.44 -5.93 -27.64
CA ILE A 460 -0.96 -5.55 -27.49
C ILE A 460 -1.36 -4.58 -28.62
N GLU A 461 -2.18 -5.06 -29.57
CA GLU A 461 -2.90 -4.17 -30.49
C GLU A 461 -3.87 -3.27 -29.71
N PRO A 462 -3.99 -2.00 -30.09
CA PRO A 462 -4.66 -0.99 -29.28
C PRO A 462 -6.18 -1.22 -29.20
N THR A 463 -6.72 -1.29 -27.99
CA THR A 463 -8.09 -0.82 -27.72
C THR A 463 -7.98 0.54 -27.01
N PRO A 464 -8.58 1.62 -27.54
CA PRO A 464 -8.51 2.92 -26.90
C PRO A 464 -9.19 2.86 -25.52
N VAL A 465 -8.45 3.17 -24.45
CA VAL A 465 -9.05 3.45 -23.15
C VAL A 465 -9.39 4.94 -23.15
N GLU A 466 -10.68 5.25 -23.25
CA GLU A 466 -11.22 6.58 -23.01
C GLU A 466 -10.85 7.01 -21.57
N ASN A 467 -10.23 8.19 -21.45
CA ASN A 467 -9.95 8.94 -20.21
C ASN A 467 -8.54 8.84 -19.58
N ALA A 468 -7.50 8.50 -20.35
CA ALA A 468 -6.12 8.80 -19.95
C ALA A 468 -5.66 10.18 -20.49
N LYS A 469 -6.35 11.25 -20.10
CA LYS A 469 -5.89 12.65 -20.18
C LYS A 469 -6.51 13.46 -19.04
#